data_AF-A0A8H6C7T7-F1
#
_entry.id   AF-A0A8H6C7T7-F1
#
_cell.length_a   1.000
_cell.length_b   1.000
_cell.length_c   1.000
_cell.angle_alpha   90.00
_cell.angle_beta   90.00
_cell.angle_gamma   90.00
#
_symmetry.space_group_name_H-M   'P 1'
#
loop_
_entity.id
_entity.type
_entity.pdbx_description
1 polymer ?
#
loop_
_entity_poly.entity_id
_entity_poly.type
_entity_poly.pdbx_seq_one_letter_code
_entity_poly.pdbx_strand_id
1 'polypeptide(L)'
;MAPFKLLLLSIILQLAATDLNYTVIAVDIRGMGQSTIPSSHDFPSATASEDLKGTYLVAHDKGNGQSAALNAKYRSLVKRAAYTEYVLPGFGYERVFSPELGVTGLYQNWQLAFFSVPDAAQYFTQGQEKQMLAWYFWHASYSGNSVISQDYLDRYTREISKAGYLRSGLEYFNTAEDDAVFFNSTFIRRPTIRESGSSTRRRSGPGTRGVAGADLGPDLAESQLRHRSEGWALAR
;
A
#
# COMPACT_ATOMS: atom_id res chain seq x y z
N MET A 1 -23.99 -20.03 6.83
CA MET A 1 -23.73 -18.59 6.97
C MET A 1 -22.42 -18.43 7.71
N ALA A 2 -21.54 -17.57 7.18
CA ALA A 2 -20.13 -17.41 7.59
C ALA A 2 -19.96 -16.95 9.06
N PRO A 3 -18.72 -16.96 9.57
CA PRO A 3 -17.97 -15.71 9.40
C PRO A 3 -16.63 -15.88 8.67
N PHE A 4 -16.39 -14.90 7.80
CA PHE A 4 -15.12 -14.55 7.17
C PHE A 4 -14.03 -14.38 8.23
N LYS A 5 -12.81 -14.85 7.92
CA LYS A 5 -11.58 -14.40 8.59
C LYS A 5 -10.61 -13.95 7.51
N LEU A 6 -10.55 -12.63 7.35
CA LEU A 6 -9.59 -11.89 6.55
C LEU A 6 -8.66 -11.18 7.54
N LEU A 7 -7.36 -11.42 7.43
CA LEU A 7 -6.34 -10.82 8.31
C LEU A 7 -5.39 -9.99 7.43
N LEU A 8 -5.51 -8.65 7.54
CA LEU A 8 -4.73 -7.61 6.84
C LEU A 8 -3.48 -7.24 7.64
N LEU A 9 -2.42 -6.76 6.96
CA LEU A 9 -1.23 -6.20 7.61
C LEU A 9 -0.40 -5.20 6.78
N SER A 10 0.01 -4.07 7.39
CA SER A 10 1.40 -3.54 7.25
C SER A 10 2.26 -3.56 8.53
N ILE A 11 3.58 -3.51 8.29
CA ILE A 11 4.74 -3.24 9.16
C ILE A 11 5.19 -4.32 10.14
N ILE A 12 4.41 -5.35 10.50
CA ILE A 12 4.83 -6.73 10.93
C ILE A 12 3.54 -7.48 11.33
N LEU A 13 3.11 -8.52 10.61
CA LEU A 13 2.01 -9.42 11.02
C LEU A 13 2.65 -10.73 11.36
N GLN A 14 2.30 -11.18 12.54
CA GLN A 14 2.16 -12.59 12.78
C GLN A 14 0.92 -13.08 12.01
N LEU A 15 1.09 -13.65 10.82
CA LEU A 15 0.03 -14.45 10.19
C LEU A 15 -0.07 -15.78 10.95
N ALA A 16 -1.13 -15.96 11.72
CA ALA A 16 -1.48 -17.26 12.29
C ALA A 16 -2.22 -18.08 11.21
N ALA A 17 -1.54 -19.03 10.59
CA ALA A 17 -2.15 -19.98 9.66
C ALA A 17 -2.99 -20.99 10.46
N THR A 18 -4.28 -21.07 10.18
CA THR A 18 -5.14 -22.19 10.62
C THR A 18 -5.89 -22.71 9.40
N ASP A 19 -5.75 -24.02 9.13
CA ASP A 19 -6.46 -24.85 8.14
C ASP A 19 -6.44 -24.44 6.65
N LEU A 20 -5.32 -23.89 6.18
CA LEU A 20 -5.11 -23.57 4.77
C LEU A 20 -3.98 -24.44 4.18
N ASN A 21 -4.22 -25.07 3.02
CA ASN A 21 -3.21 -25.78 2.21
C ASN A 21 -2.19 -24.81 1.55
N TYR A 22 -1.78 -23.77 2.27
CA TYR A 22 -0.90 -22.71 1.79
C TYR A 22 0.27 -22.55 2.75
N THR A 23 1.48 -22.44 2.20
CA THR A 23 2.63 -21.93 2.95
C THR A 23 2.52 -20.42 3.04
N VAL A 24 2.44 -19.90 4.26
CA VAL A 24 2.32 -18.47 4.52
C VAL A 24 3.66 -17.93 4.97
N ILE A 25 4.15 -16.90 4.28
CA ILE A 25 5.40 -16.22 4.61
C ILE A 25 5.07 -14.73 4.81
N ALA A 26 5.32 -14.24 6.02
CA ALA A 26 5.27 -12.82 6.34
C ALA A 26 6.71 -12.30 6.42
N VAL A 27 7.03 -11.28 5.64
CA VAL A 27 8.39 -10.74 5.52
C VAL A 27 8.43 -9.31 6.03
N ASP A 28 9.52 -9.00 6.72
CA ASP A 28 9.87 -7.62 7.02
C ASP A 28 10.55 -7.01 5.79
N ILE A 29 10.06 -5.86 5.34
CA ILE A 29 10.60 -5.21 4.14
C ILE A 29 12.01 -4.68 4.44
N ARG A 30 12.88 -4.55 3.42
CA ARG A 30 14.28 -4.14 3.63
C ARG A 30 14.41 -2.90 4.51
N GLY A 31 15.33 -2.95 5.46
CA GLY A 31 15.57 -1.87 6.42
C GLY A 31 14.44 -1.59 7.42
N MET A 32 13.45 -2.48 7.53
CA MET A 32 12.38 -2.43 8.51
C MET A 32 12.30 -3.76 9.26
N GLY A 33 11.67 -3.75 10.45
CA GLY A 33 11.54 -4.94 11.28
C GLY A 33 12.90 -5.63 11.46
N GLN A 34 12.98 -6.94 11.37
CA GLN A 34 14.23 -7.69 11.52
C GLN A 34 15.06 -7.79 10.23
N SER A 35 14.61 -7.19 9.13
CA SER A 35 15.38 -7.14 7.88
C SER A 35 16.47 -6.08 7.93
N THR A 36 17.65 -6.42 7.41
CA THR A 36 18.82 -5.54 7.42
C THR A 36 18.60 -4.27 6.58
N ILE A 37 19.21 -3.17 7.00
CA ILE A 37 19.31 -1.95 6.19
C ILE A 37 20.34 -2.20 5.08
N PRO A 38 19.98 -2.04 3.79
CA PRO A 38 20.92 -2.21 2.69
C PRO A 38 21.99 -1.11 2.73
N SER A 39 23.26 -1.47 2.55
CA SER A 39 24.37 -0.51 2.55
C SER A 39 24.27 0.55 1.45
N SER A 40 23.55 0.24 0.36
CA SER A 40 23.29 1.16 -0.74
C SER A 40 22.22 2.21 -0.42
N HIS A 41 21.43 2.02 0.63
CA HIS A 41 20.22 2.81 0.91
C HIS A 41 19.27 2.89 -0.31
N ASP A 42 19.16 1.81 -1.08
CA ASP A 42 18.32 1.74 -2.28
C ASP A 42 16.94 1.13 -1.96
N PHE A 43 15.93 1.99 -1.90
CA PHE A 43 14.56 1.69 -1.48
C PHE A 43 13.44 1.73 -2.55
N PRO A 44 13.64 2.15 -3.83
CA PRO A 44 12.59 2.06 -4.83
C PRO A 44 11.94 0.69 -4.89
N SER A 45 10.63 0.66 -5.13
CA SER A 45 9.80 -0.53 -5.18
C SER A 45 10.35 -1.57 -6.15
N ALA A 46 10.92 -1.11 -7.28
CA ALA A 46 11.58 -1.99 -8.24
C ALA A 46 12.76 -2.74 -7.60
N THR A 47 13.68 -2.06 -6.91
CA THR A 47 14.81 -2.74 -6.26
C THR A 47 14.34 -3.58 -5.07
N ALA A 48 13.43 -3.06 -4.24
CA ALA A 48 12.89 -3.76 -3.08
C ALA A 48 12.18 -5.07 -3.45
N SER A 49 11.56 -5.13 -4.64
CA SER A 49 10.89 -6.35 -5.11
C SER A 49 11.81 -7.55 -5.31
N GLU A 50 13.13 -7.34 -5.48
CA GLU A 50 14.08 -8.44 -5.67
C GLU A 50 14.31 -9.26 -4.39
N ASP A 51 13.95 -8.72 -3.22
CA ASP A 51 14.01 -9.45 -1.95
C ASP A 51 12.82 -10.40 -1.76
N LEU A 52 11.81 -10.28 -2.63
CA LEU A 52 10.53 -10.96 -2.48
C LEU A 52 10.42 -12.15 -3.43
N LYS A 53 9.75 -13.20 -2.96
CA LYS A 53 9.33 -14.35 -3.77
C LYS A 53 7.96 -14.81 -3.30
N GLY A 54 7.03 -15.02 -4.22
CA GLY A 54 5.69 -15.48 -3.86
C GLY A 54 4.78 -15.70 -5.05
N THR A 55 3.80 -16.59 -4.87
CA THR A 55 2.81 -16.94 -5.89
C THR A 55 1.47 -16.26 -5.67
N TYR A 56 1.08 -16.07 -4.40
CA TYR A 56 -0.11 -15.32 -4.01
C TYR A 56 0.35 -14.17 -3.12
N LEU A 57 0.03 -12.95 -3.51
CA LEU A 57 0.50 -11.76 -2.81
C LEU A 57 -0.64 -11.10 -2.05
N VAL A 58 -0.38 -10.74 -0.80
CA VAL A 58 -1.23 -9.84 -0.02
C VAL A 58 -0.29 -8.79 0.53
N ALA A 59 -0.59 -7.52 0.25
CA ALA A 59 0.23 -6.41 0.68
C ALA A 59 -0.65 -5.26 1.18
N HIS A 60 -0.08 -4.45 2.08
CA HIS A 60 -0.69 -3.26 2.64
C HIS A 60 0.35 -2.14 2.71
N ASP A 61 -0.12 -0.90 2.58
CA ASP A 61 0.70 0.30 2.73
C ASP A 61 1.99 0.21 1.87
N LYS A 62 3.18 0.51 2.42
CA LYS A 62 4.48 0.43 1.73
C LYS A 62 4.88 -0.99 1.26
N GLY A 63 4.17 -2.03 1.67
CA GLY A 63 4.31 -3.36 1.07
C GLY A 63 3.79 -3.43 -0.36
N ASN A 64 2.85 -2.55 -0.74
CA ASN A 64 2.17 -2.61 -2.03
C ASN A 64 3.11 -2.30 -3.19
N GLY A 65 3.97 -1.30 -3.08
CA GLY A 65 4.89 -0.90 -4.16
C GLY A 65 5.79 -2.06 -4.59
N GLN A 66 6.60 -2.59 -3.69
CA GLN A 66 7.49 -3.73 -3.97
C GLN A 66 6.75 -5.02 -4.39
N SER A 67 5.57 -5.28 -3.83
CA SER A 67 4.76 -6.45 -4.23
C SER A 67 4.18 -6.28 -5.65
N ALA A 68 3.74 -5.07 -5.99
CA ALA A 68 3.28 -4.72 -7.33
C ALA A 68 4.44 -4.78 -8.34
N ALA A 69 5.63 -4.35 -7.94
CA ALA A 69 6.82 -4.45 -8.77
C ALA A 69 7.24 -5.90 -9.02
N LEU A 70 7.19 -6.77 -8.00
CA LEU A 70 7.40 -8.21 -8.17
C LEU A 70 6.41 -8.80 -9.19
N ASN A 71 5.11 -8.50 -9.03
CA ASN A 71 4.08 -8.94 -9.96
C ASN A 71 4.31 -8.43 -11.39
N ALA A 72 4.76 -7.18 -11.53
CA ALA A 72 5.00 -6.56 -12.83
C ALA A 72 6.21 -7.16 -13.55
N LYS A 73 7.30 -7.45 -12.83
CA LYS A 73 8.53 -8.08 -13.35
C LYS A 73 8.36 -9.57 -13.63
N TYR A 74 7.63 -10.28 -12.78
CA TYR A 74 7.53 -11.74 -12.79
C TYR A 74 6.08 -12.22 -12.92
N ARG A 75 5.37 -11.74 -13.97
CA ARG A 75 3.93 -12.03 -14.19
C ARG A 75 3.57 -13.51 -14.22
N SER A 76 4.49 -14.39 -14.64
CA SER A 76 4.26 -15.84 -14.66
C SER A 76 4.35 -16.49 -13.27
N LEU A 77 5.01 -15.83 -12.31
CA LEU A 77 5.18 -16.32 -10.94
C LEU A 77 3.96 -16.01 -10.07
N VAL A 78 3.38 -14.82 -10.23
CA VAL A 78 2.28 -14.32 -9.39
C VAL A 78 0.93 -14.70 -10.00
N LYS A 79 0.18 -15.55 -9.30
CA LYS A 79 -1.16 -16.01 -9.73
C LYS A 79 -2.26 -15.02 -9.37
N ARG A 80 -2.19 -14.42 -8.18
CA ARG A 80 -3.14 -13.39 -7.69
C ARG A 80 -2.44 -12.45 -6.73
N ALA A 81 -2.90 -11.21 -6.68
CA ALA A 81 -2.44 -10.21 -5.74
C ALA A 81 -3.61 -9.40 -5.17
N ALA A 82 -3.51 -9.04 -3.90
CA ALA A 82 -4.40 -8.09 -3.23
C ALA A 82 -3.56 -6.97 -2.61
N TYR A 83 -3.97 -5.73 -2.84
CA TYR A 83 -3.30 -4.51 -2.38
C TYR A 83 -4.28 -3.66 -1.58
N THR A 84 -3.89 -3.22 -0.39
CA THR A 84 -4.78 -2.45 0.51
C THR A 84 -4.12 -1.15 0.98
N GLU A 85 -4.91 -0.10 1.15
CA GLU A 85 -4.52 1.19 1.78
C GLU A 85 -3.32 1.91 1.14
N TYR A 86 -3.02 1.68 -0.13
CA TYR A 86 -1.94 2.39 -0.83
C TYR A 86 -2.18 2.50 -2.33
N VAL A 87 -2.19 3.75 -2.81
CA VAL A 87 -2.27 4.09 -4.23
C VAL A 87 -0.87 3.97 -4.83
N LEU A 88 -0.73 3.29 -5.95
CA LEU A 88 0.58 3.15 -6.60
C LEU A 88 1.07 4.49 -7.16
N PRO A 89 2.36 4.83 -7.00
CA PRO A 89 3.01 5.91 -7.74
C PRO A 89 2.79 5.75 -9.25
N GLY A 90 2.55 6.87 -9.92
CA GLY A 90 2.10 6.94 -11.31
C GLY A 90 0.58 6.78 -11.48
N PHE A 91 -0.15 6.27 -10.49
CA PHE A 91 -1.59 5.96 -10.59
C PHE A 91 -2.46 6.82 -9.66
N GLY A 92 -2.03 8.07 -9.42
CA GLY A 92 -2.76 9.05 -8.62
C GLY A 92 -2.24 9.23 -7.20
N TYR A 93 -1.17 8.51 -6.82
CA TYR A 93 -0.46 8.72 -5.57
C TYR A 93 -0.05 10.20 -5.42
N GLU A 94 0.46 10.81 -6.49
CA GLU A 94 0.92 12.21 -6.53
C GLU A 94 -0.17 13.21 -6.15
N ARG A 95 -1.45 12.88 -6.43
CA ARG A 95 -2.59 13.73 -6.08
C ARG A 95 -2.95 13.62 -4.61
N VAL A 96 -2.82 12.43 -4.03
CA VAL A 96 -3.16 12.18 -2.62
C VAL A 96 -1.96 12.35 -1.70
N PHE A 97 -0.75 12.48 -2.25
CA PHE A 97 0.50 12.55 -1.52
C PHE A 97 0.67 13.86 -0.74
N SER A 98 0.20 14.96 -1.31
CA SER A 98 0.29 16.29 -0.71
C SER A 98 -1.03 16.71 -0.09
N PRO A 99 -1.01 17.44 1.03
CA PRO A 99 -2.21 18.06 1.57
C PRO A 99 -2.76 19.12 0.60
N GLU A 100 -4.08 19.27 0.58
CA GLU A 100 -4.80 20.26 -0.21
C GLU A 100 -4.84 21.61 0.51
N LEU A 101 -4.49 22.68 -0.21
CA LEU A 101 -4.56 24.05 0.31
C LEU A 101 -5.98 24.39 0.76
N GLY A 102 -6.09 24.98 1.95
CA GLY A 102 -7.36 25.44 2.51
C GLY A 102 -8.16 24.37 3.26
N VAL A 103 -7.66 23.13 3.33
CA VAL A 103 -8.25 22.07 4.14
C VAL A 103 -7.36 21.79 5.35
N THR A 104 -7.84 22.12 6.54
CA THR A 104 -7.05 22.09 7.79
C THR A 104 -7.25 20.82 8.63
N GLY A 105 -7.72 19.73 8.01
CA GLY A 105 -8.06 18.49 8.70
C GLY A 105 -6.87 17.53 8.86
N LEU A 106 -6.76 16.89 10.03
CA LEU A 106 -5.78 15.82 10.30
C LEU A 106 -6.02 14.53 9.49
N TYR A 107 -7.15 14.44 8.79
CA TYR A 107 -7.46 13.36 7.85
C TYR A 107 -6.77 13.51 6.48
N GLN A 108 -5.95 14.54 6.30
CA GLN A 108 -5.12 14.70 5.11
C GLN A 108 -3.81 13.92 5.22
N ASN A 109 -3.20 13.65 4.07
CA ASN A 109 -1.95 12.91 3.96
C ASN A 109 -0.70 13.79 4.12
N TRP A 110 -0.77 14.83 4.97
CA TRP A 110 0.34 15.75 5.20
C TRP A 110 1.61 15.01 5.66
N GLN A 111 1.45 13.90 6.39
CA GLN A 111 2.53 13.06 6.85
C GLN A 111 3.32 12.45 5.69
N LEU A 112 2.68 12.15 4.55
CA LEU A 112 3.36 11.54 3.42
C LEU A 112 4.36 12.53 2.83
N ALA A 113 3.92 13.78 2.63
CA ALA A 113 4.77 14.89 2.21
C ALA A 113 5.86 15.24 3.22
N PHE A 114 5.55 15.17 4.52
CA PHE A 114 6.56 15.35 5.57
C PHE A 114 7.63 14.27 5.53
N PHE A 115 7.23 13.00 5.42
CA PHE A 115 8.15 11.87 5.39
C PHE A 115 9.00 11.80 4.11
N SER A 116 8.57 12.40 2.99
CA SER A 116 9.44 12.54 1.79
C SER A 116 10.57 13.54 1.91
N VAL A 117 10.72 14.19 3.07
CA VAL A 117 11.95 14.94 3.39
C VAL A 117 12.64 14.20 4.53
N PRO A 118 13.33 13.06 4.28
CA PRO A 118 13.76 12.15 5.34
C PRO A 118 14.69 12.81 6.36
N ASP A 119 15.53 13.76 5.95
CA ASP A 119 16.41 14.53 6.85
C ASP A 119 15.60 15.32 7.89
N ALA A 120 14.58 16.06 7.44
CA ALA A 120 13.72 16.84 8.31
C ALA A 120 12.83 15.92 9.17
N ALA A 121 12.22 14.91 8.55
CA ALA A 121 11.36 13.97 9.25
C ALA A 121 12.10 13.21 10.36
N GLN A 122 13.33 12.79 10.10
CA GLN A 122 14.18 12.19 11.12
C GLN A 122 14.48 13.20 12.23
N TYR A 123 14.94 14.40 11.88
CA TYR A 123 15.32 15.42 12.87
C TYR A 123 14.20 15.73 13.86
N PHE A 124 12.95 15.85 13.38
CA PHE A 124 11.80 16.16 14.21
C PHE A 124 11.15 14.95 14.91
N THR A 125 11.51 13.71 14.53
CA THR A 125 10.91 12.49 15.10
C THR A 125 11.87 11.74 16.04
N GLN A 126 13.18 11.88 15.83
CA GLN A 126 14.19 11.11 16.56
C GLN A 126 14.12 11.36 18.07
N GLY A 127 14.09 10.27 18.84
CA GLY A 127 13.92 10.29 20.30
C GLY A 127 12.48 10.49 20.77
N GLN A 128 11.52 10.61 19.85
CA GLN A 128 10.08 10.72 20.12
C GLN A 128 9.28 9.69 19.30
N GLU A 129 9.90 8.57 18.92
CA GLU A 129 9.30 7.59 18.00
C GLU A 129 8.01 6.99 18.56
N LYS A 130 7.97 6.72 19.88
CA LYS A 130 6.76 6.20 20.55
C LYS A 130 5.61 7.19 20.49
N GLN A 131 5.90 8.47 20.74
CA GLN A 131 4.93 9.56 20.73
C GLN A 131 4.40 9.78 19.32
N MET A 132 5.30 9.79 18.32
CA MET A 132 4.93 9.86 16.91
C MET A 132 4.03 8.69 16.52
N LEU A 133 4.40 7.44 16.85
CA LEU A 133 3.58 6.25 16.53
C LEU A 133 2.23 6.28 17.23
N ALA A 134 2.18 6.61 18.53
CA ALA A 134 0.94 6.71 19.27
C ALA A 134 0.00 7.77 18.67
N TRP A 135 0.55 8.94 18.34
CA TRP A 135 -0.18 10.00 17.66
C TRP A 135 -0.68 9.52 16.30
N TYR A 136 0.18 8.89 15.50
CA TYR A 136 -0.15 8.44 14.15
C TYR A 136 -1.25 7.39 14.16
N PHE A 137 -1.11 6.36 14.99
CA PHE A 137 -2.09 5.29 15.09
C PHE A 137 -3.44 5.77 15.62
N TRP A 138 -3.47 6.74 16.53
CA TRP A 138 -4.72 7.34 16.98
C TRP A 138 -5.47 8.04 15.84
N HIS A 139 -4.76 8.83 15.03
CA HIS A 139 -5.39 9.64 13.97
C HIS A 139 -5.64 8.86 12.68
N ALA A 140 -4.81 7.85 12.37
CA ALA A 140 -4.96 7.00 11.19
C ALA A 140 -5.96 5.85 11.38
N SER A 141 -6.36 5.55 12.62
CA SER A 141 -7.33 4.50 12.94
C SER A 141 -8.71 5.08 13.17
N TYR A 142 -9.72 4.54 12.50
CA TYR A 142 -11.13 4.83 12.80
C TYR A 142 -11.48 4.53 14.27
N SER A 143 -10.86 3.50 14.85
CA SER A 143 -11.15 3.04 16.21
C SER A 143 -10.11 3.50 17.25
N GLY A 144 -9.18 4.39 16.87
CA GLY A 144 -8.18 4.98 17.76
C GLY A 144 -7.34 3.95 18.54
N ASN A 145 -7.09 4.24 19.81
CA ASN A 145 -6.22 3.46 20.71
C ASN A 145 -6.82 2.10 21.11
N SER A 146 -8.09 1.83 20.79
CA SER A 146 -8.68 0.51 21.05
C SER A 146 -8.08 -0.59 20.15
N VAL A 147 -7.41 -0.21 19.06
CA VAL A 147 -6.86 -1.14 18.06
C VAL A 147 -5.43 -1.58 18.37
N ILE A 148 -4.63 -0.72 19.01
CA ILE A 148 -3.22 -1.01 19.28
C ILE A 148 -3.00 -1.09 20.78
N SER A 149 -2.72 -2.30 21.24
CA SER A 149 -2.32 -2.54 22.63
C SER A 149 -0.99 -1.85 22.94
N GLN A 150 -0.76 -1.61 24.24
CA GLN A 150 0.51 -1.04 24.70
C GLN A 150 1.71 -1.91 24.31
N ASP A 151 1.55 -3.24 24.34
CA ASP A 151 2.59 -4.19 23.94
C ASP A 151 2.97 -4.04 22.45
N TYR A 152 1.98 -3.89 21.57
CA TYR A 152 2.24 -3.65 20.16
C TYR A 152 2.91 -2.29 19.92
N LEU A 153 2.45 -1.23 20.60
CA LEU A 153 3.09 0.08 20.50
C LEU A 153 4.56 0.03 20.96
N ASP A 154 4.84 -0.66 22.06
CA ASP A 154 6.21 -0.81 22.58
C ASP A 154 7.08 -1.66 21.66
N ARG A 155 6.52 -2.70 21.05
CA ARG A 155 7.20 -3.50 20.01
C ARG A 155 7.55 -2.63 18.80
N TYR A 156 6.59 -1.90 18.23
CA TYR A 156 6.85 -1.05 17.07
C TYR A 156 7.86 0.05 17.37
N THR A 157 7.76 0.65 18.56
CA THR A 157 8.74 1.64 19.04
C THR A 157 10.14 1.05 19.07
N ARG A 158 10.32 -0.12 19.70
CA ARG A 158 11.63 -0.76 19.78
C ARG A 158 12.23 -1.06 18.40
N GLU A 159 11.40 -1.49 17.44
CA GLU A 159 11.88 -1.79 16.09
C GLU A 159 12.30 -0.51 15.33
N ILE A 160 11.49 0.56 15.36
CA ILE A 160 11.83 1.79 14.63
C ILE A 160 12.98 2.57 15.28
N SER A 161 13.14 2.47 16.61
CA SER A 161 14.22 3.13 17.36
C SER A 161 15.58 2.44 17.24
N LYS A 162 15.70 1.31 16.53
CA LYS A 162 17.01 0.72 16.23
C LYS A 162 17.85 1.69 15.40
N ALA A 163 19.18 1.63 15.57
CA ALA A 163 20.10 2.53 14.89
C ALA A 163 19.88 2.49 13.36
N GLY A 164 19.52 3.64 12.78
CA GLY A 164 19.25 3.80 11.35
C GLY A 164 17.87 3.37 10.86
N TYR A 165 17.04 2.71 11.67
CA TYR A 165 15.75 2.16 11.19
C TYR A 165 14.68 3.24 10.97
N LEU A 166 14.62 4.26 11.83
CA LEU A 166 13.79 5.44 11.57
C LEU A 166 14.13 6.06 10.20
N ARG A 167 15.43 6.27 9.94
CA ARG A 167 15.90 6.79 8.66
C ARG A 167 15.48 5.89 7.51
N SER A 168 15.75 4.58 7.64
CA SER A 168 15.44 3.60 6.61
C SER A 168 13.95 3.55 6.27
N GLY A 169 13.05 3.70 7.25
CA GLY A 169 11.62 3.74 7.01
C GLY A 169 11.18 5.00 6.23
N LEU A 170 11.83 6.13 6.48
CA LEU A 170 11.55 7.40 5.80
C LEU A 170 12.02 7.41 4.33
N GLU A 171 13.07 6.67 4.00
CA GLU A 171 13.59 6.62 2.62
C GLU A 171 12.54 6.14 1.61
N TYR A 172 11.64 5.23 1.99
CA TYR A 172 10.54 4.76 1.13
C TYR A 172 9.57 5.87 0.70
N PHE A 173 9.57 7.04 1.33
CA PHE A 173 8.72 8.16 0.93
C PHE A 173 9.40 9.05 -0.11
N ASN A 174 10.72 9.02 -0.20
CA ASN A 174 11.52 9.76 -1.18
C ASN A 174 11.60 9.05 -2.55
N THR A 175 11.10 7.81 -2.68
CA THR A 175 11.17 7.02 -3.92
C THR A 175 9.98 7.20 -4.86
N ALA A 176 9.04 8.09 -4.53
CA ALA A 176 7.76 8.18 -5.23
C ALA A 176 7.91 8.46 -6.73
N GLU A 177 8.89 9.29 -7.12
CA GLU A 177 9.15 9.61 -8.53
C GLU A 177 9.71 8.40 -9.29
N ASP A 178 10.74 7.74 -8.75
CA ASP A 178 11.34 6.53 -9.33
C ASP A 178 10.29 5.43 -9.52
N ASP A 179 9.45 5.24 -8.50
CA ASP A 179 8.36 4.27 -8.52
C ASP A 179 7.31 4.65 -9.59
N ALA A 180 6.98 5.92 -9.74
CA ALA A 180 6.05 6.39 -10.77
C ALA A 180 6.58 6.13 -12.18
N VAL A 181 7.88 6.38 -12.41
CA VAL A 181 8.55 6.06 -13.69
C VAL A 181 8.51 4.56 -13.98
N PHE A 182 8.86 3.75 -12.98
CA PHE A 182 8.83 2.29 -13.11
C PHE A 182 7.41 1.76 -13.39
N PHE A 183 6.41 2.17 -12.62
CA PHE A 183 5.05 1.65 -12.78
C PHE A 183 4.39 2.13 -14.08
N ASN A 184 4.63 3.38 -14.50
CA ASN A 184 4.10 3.86 -15.78
C ASN A 184 4.71 3.15 -17.00
N SER A 185 5.98 2.73 -16.92
CA SER A 185 6.63 1.98 -18.01
C SER A 185 6.25 0.50 -18.01
N THR A 186 5.85 -0.05 -16.86
CA THR A 186 5.58 -1.49 -16.73
C THR A 186 4.11 -1.86 -16.87
N PHE A 187 3.20 -1.00 -16.40
CA PHE A 187 1.75 -1.22 -16.51
C PHE A 187 1.18 -0.46 -17.71
N ILE A 188 0.44 -1.17 -18.57
CA ILE A 188 -0.22 -0.57 -19.72
C ILE A 188 -1.36 0.32 -19.24
N ARG A 189 -1.27 1.63 -19.47
CA ARG A 189 -2.42 2.52 -19.37
C ARG A 189 -3.37 2.21 -20.53
N ARG A 190 -4.54 1.65 -20.25
CA ARG A 190 -5.65 1.76 -21.21
C ARG A 190 -6.10 3.24 -21.24
N PRO A 191 -6.34 3.84 -22.41
CA PRO A 191 -6.94 5.16 -22.46
C PRO A 191 -8.25 5.11 -21.70
N THR A 192 -8.40 5.94 -20.66
CA THR A 192 -9.70 6.17 -20.04
C THR A 192 -10.60 6.77 -21.10
N ILE A 193 -11.55 5.97 -21.61
CA ILE A 193 -12.69 6.51 -22.35
C ILE A 193 -13.45 7.35 -21.35
N ARG A 194 -13.27 8.68 -21.44
CA ARG A 194 -14.11 9.62 -20.72
C ARG A 194 -15.49 9.54 -21.39
N GLU A 195 -16.38 8.71 -20.87
CA GLU A 195 -17.79 8.79 -21.25
C GLU A 195 -18.30 10.17 -20.80
N SER A 196 -18.25 11.14 -21.70
CA SER A 196 -19.04 12.35 -21.58
C SER A 196 -20.50 11.96 -21.82
N GLY A 197 -21.18 11.55 -20.76
CA GLY A 197 -22.60 11.25 -20.80
C GLY A 197 -23.44 12.51 -20.91
N SER A 198 -23.97 12.79 -22.10
CA SER A 198 -25.34 13.26 -22.25
C SER A 198 -26.04 12.52 -23.41
N SER A 199 -26.84 11.53 -23.01
CA SER A 199 -28.00 10.86 -23.65
C SER A 199 -28.27 11.12 -25.15
N THR A 200 -28.46 10.14 -26.04
CA THR A 200 -29.59 9.19 -26.10
C THR A 200 -29.49 8.35 -27.39
N ARG A 201 -29.63 7.01 -27.33
CA ARG A 201 -30.60 6.17 -28.11
C ARG A 201 -30.24 4.67 -28.09
N ARG A 202 -31.27 3.86 -27.85
CA ARG A 202 -31.33 2.38 -27.91
C ARG A 202 -31.04 1.81 -29.31
N ARG A 203 -30.40 0.62 -29.40
CA ARG A 203 -31.03 -0.67 -29.83
C ARG A 203 -30.03 -1.86 -29.95
N SER A 204 -30.35 -2.93 -29.19
CA SER A 204 -30.36 -4.39 -29.49
C SER A 204 -29.43 -5.07 -30.54
N GLY A 205 -28.76 -6.16 -30.14
CA GLY A 205 -28.33 -7.29 -31.00
C GLY A 205 -27.33 -8.27 -30.33
N PRO A 206 -27.41 -9.61 -30.51
CA PRO A 206 -26.76 -10.59 -29.63
C PRO A 206 -25.46 -11.22 -30.17
N GLY A 207 -24.59 -11.65 -29.25
CA GLY A 207 -23.67 -12.78 -29.46
C GLY A 207 -22.19 -12.44 -29.67
N THR A 208 -21.34 -12.78 -28.69
CA THR A 208 -20.24 -13.77 -28.79
C THR A 208 -19.52 -13.85 -27.43
N ARG A 209 -19.38 -15.06 -26.89
CA ARG A 209 -18.53 -15.34 -25.71
C ARG A 209 -17.07 -15.39 -26.18
N GLY A 210 -16.26 -14.43 -25.77
CA GLY A 210 -14.80 -14.48 -25.86
C GLY A 210 -14.22 -14.63 -24.45
N VAL A 211 -13.40 -15.65 -24.26
CA VAL A 211 -12.70 -15.94 -23.01
C VAL A 211 -11.58 -14.90 -22.85
N ALA A 212 -11.78 -13.92 -21.96
CA ALA A 212 -10.76 -12.94 -21.64
C ALA A 212 -9.88 -13.47 -20.49
N GLY A 213 -8.59 -13.64 -20.77
CA GLY A 213 -7.57 -13.78 -19.74
C GLY A 213 -7.59 -12.53 -18.84
N ALA A 214 -7.38 -12.74 -17.53
CA ALA A 214 -7.41 -11.69 -16.53
C ALA A 214 -6.26 -10.69 -16.75
N ASP A 215 -6.55 -9.66 -17.54
CA ASP A 215 -5.74 -8.47 -17.73
C ASP A 215 -6.04 -7.51 -16.57
N LEU A 216 -5.05 -7.22 -15.73
CA LEU A 216 -5.17 -6.26 -14.63
C LEU A 216 -5.14 -4.83 -15.19
N GLY A 217 -6.23 -4.46 -15.87
CA GLY A 217 -6.57 -3.09 -16.24
C GLY A 217 -7.20 -2.31 -15.08
N PRO A 218 -7.76 -1.11 -15.32
CA PRO A 218 -7.95 0.00 -14.37
C PRO A 218 -8.87 -0.23 -13.16
N ASP A 219 -9.36 -1.45 -12.96
CA ASP A 219 -10.19 -1.83 -11.81
C ASP A 219 -9.49 -1.61 -10.46
N LEU A 220 -8.16 -1.59 -10.41
CA LEU A 220 -7.42 -1.26 -9.18
C LEU A 220 -7.58 0.22 -8.79
N ALA A 221 -7.46 1.18 -9.71
CA ALA A 221 -7.54 2.59 -9.37
C ALA A 221 -8.99 3.06 -9.13
N GLU A 222 -9.96 2.58 -9.93
CA GLU A 222 -11.38 2.90 -9.72
C GLU A 222 -11.99 2.19 -8.51
N SER A 223 -11.63 0.94 -8.21
CA SER A 223 -12.12 0.28 -6.97
C SER A 223 -11.56 0.94 -5.71
N GLN A 224 -10.28 1.31 -5.69
CA GLN A 224 -9.64 1.98 -4.54
C GLN A 224 -10.21 3.38 -4.29
N LEU A 225 -10.64 4.10 -5.34
CA LEU A 225 -11.28 5.42 -5.21
C LEU A 225 -12.78 5.33 -4.87
N ARG A 226 -13.53 4.40 -5.47
CA ARG A 226 -14.97 4.19 -5.16
C ARG A 226 -15.20 3.70 -3.73
N HIS A 227 -14.29 2.88 -3.18
CA HIS A 227 -14.40 2.39 -1.80
C HIS A 227 -14.10 3.45 -0.72
N ARG A 228 -13.56 4.63 -1.09
CA ARG A 228 -13.45 5.75 -0.15
C ARG A 228 -14.72 6.61 -0.07
N SER A 229 -15.60 6.56 -1.07
CA SER A 229 -16.87 7.32 -1.08
C SER A 229 -18.09 6.52 -0.64
N GLU A 230 -18.03 5.18 -0.69
CA GLU A 230 -19.10 4.31 -0.21
C GLU A 230 -18.63 3.58 1.04
N GLY A 231 -18.91 4.20 2.20
CA GLY A 231 -18.84 3.51 3.47
C GLY A 231 -19.71 2.26 3.44
N TRP A 232 -19.11 1.13 3.81
CA TRP A 232 -19.76 -0.05 4.39
C TRP A 232 -21.24 -0.23 4.04
N ALA A 233 -21.50 -0.69 2.82
CA ALA A 233 -22.81 -1.24 2.50
C ALA A 233 -22.66 -2.48 1.62
N LEU A 234 -23.32 -3.55 2.07
CA LEU A 234 -23.53 -4.87 1.45
C LEU A 234 -22.43 -5.92 1.76
N ALA A 235 -22.73 -7.10 2.29
CA ALA A 235 -23.99 -7.71 2.73
C ALA A 235 -23.70 -8.96 3.58
N ARG A 236 -24.76 -9.46 4.22
CA ARG A 236 -24.90 -10.81 4.78
C ARG A 236 -24.65 -11.91 3.75
#